data_AF-A0A7X6YTY6-F1
#
_entry.id   AF-A0A7X6YTY6-F1
#
_cell.length_a   1.000
_cell.length_b   1.000
_cell.length_c   1.000
_cell.angle_alpha   90.00
_cell.angle_beta   90.00
_cell.angle_gamma   90.00
#
_symmetry.space_group_name_H-M   'P 1'
#
loop_
_entity.id
_entity.type
_entity.pdbx_description
1 polymer ?
#
loop_
_entity_poly.entity_id
_entity_poly.type
_entity_poly.pdbx_seq_one_letter_code
_entity_poly.pdbx_strand_id
1 'polypeptide(L)'
;FKLSITCVGGGSYLVSETGKDGAYEFYEEGTELVITSMTNMITEFIMGYTADQSEQFYAPEFPIVMGKDYTIVLEFAQKDFICGWDFDLQRSSAAQQRPADFLSPNYQDTTYVPTLDLYYTLYPDAPWTSSWWNRTDTYTAAVTWLRLTDSGDGSEYRTGDGAMDSTKYYTDEGFYWQTAVCTKGYKTDINYCFSIKRTYMGHYDYFIQYSYDNSSWETVDTVTTTGGWQDFQVLLPNTAAKELIYIRLIPDVTSGYDANRIFDVYGVYVANIFLLADYDPNAVVAPVREEEEEVIYDLMGRRLKSADRPGIYIINGKKYLVK
;
A
#
# COMPACT_ATOMS: atom_id res chain seq x y z
N PHE A 1 -8.63 -40.18 -5.08
CA PHE A 1 -9.71 -39.18 -5.03
C PHE A 1 -9.20 -37.83 -5.49
N LYS A 2 -10.00 -37.08 -6.24
CA LYS A 2 -9.66 -35.74 -6.74
C LYS A 2 -10.20 -34.67 -5.80
N LEU A 3 -9.39 -33.63 -5.55
CA LEU A 3 -9.82 -32.40 -4.91
C LEU A 3 -9.90 -31.31 -5.98
N SER A 4 -11.05 -30.66 -6.11
CA SER A 4 -11.26 -29.50 -6.98
C SER A 4 -11.80 -28.35 -6.14
N ILE A 5 -11.10 -27.22 -6.12
CA ILE A 5 -11.50 -26.03 -5.36
C ILE A 5 -11.70 -24.88 -6.33
N THR A 6 -12.82 -24.17 -6.20
CA THR A 6 -13.10 -22.93 -6.95
C THR A 6 -13.30 -21.79 -5.98
N CYS A 7 -12.64 -20.66 -6.21
CA CYS A 7 -12.87 -19.43 -5.45
C CYS A 7 -13.82 -18.50 -6.22
N VAL A 8 -14.82 -17.96 -5.53
CA VAL A 8 -15.74 -16.93 -6.02
C VAL A 8 -15.52 -15.66 -5.20
N GLY A 9 -15.46 -14.50 -5.86
CA GLY A 9 -15.23 -13.21 -5.18
C GLY A 9 -13.76 -12.81 -5.03
N GLY A 10 -12.83 -13.52 -5.72
CA GLY A 10 -11.45 -13.06 -5.91
C GLY A 10 -10.45 -13.42 -4.81
N GLY A 11 -10.85 -14.19 -3.79
CA GLY A 11 -9.92 -14.78 -2.82
C GLY A 11 -9.10 -15.93 -3.40
N SER A 12 -8.15 -16.43 -2.61
CA SER A 12 -7.35 -17.60 -2.96
C SER A 12 -7.34 -18.62 -1.83
N TYR A 13 -6.61 -19.73 -2.01
CA TYR A 13 -6.54 -20.80 -1.01
C TYR A 13 -5.17 -21.47 -1.00
N LEU A 14 -4.86 -22.09 0.12
CA LEU A 14 -3.76 -23.01 0.32
C LEU A 14 -4.33 -24.36 0.75
N VAL A 15 -3.70 -25.44 0.30
CA VAL A 15 -3.99 -26.80 0.78
C VAL A 15 -2.70 -27.33 1.42
N SER A 16 -2.72 -27.63 2.71
CA SER A 16 -1.63 -28.37 3.35
C SER A 16 -1.63 -29.79 2.74
N GLU A 17 -0.51 -30.33 2.28
CA GLU A 17 0.49 -30.94 3.16
C GLU A 17 1.90 -31.00 2.54
N THR A 18 2.90 -31.22 3.41
CA THR A 18 4.29 -31.60 3.16
C THR A 18 4.78 -31.52 1.71
N GLY A 19 5.03 -30.30 1.23
CA GLY A 19 6.08 -30.08 0.25
C GLY A 19 5.74 -29.59 -1.16
N LYS A 20 4.50 -29.17 -1.48
CA LYS A 20 4.21 -28.24 -2.62
C LYS A 20 2.70 -28.00 -2.80
N ASP A 21 2.24 -26.78 -2.51
CA ASP A 21 0.99 -26.13 -2.96
C ASP A 21 0.02 -26.97 -3.80
N GLY A 22 -0.80 -27.82 -3.18
CA GLY A 22 -1.94 -28.49 -3.86
C GLY A 22 -1.60 -29.20 -5.18
N ALA A 23 -0.35 -29.64 -5.39
CA ALA A 23 0.18 -30.00 -6.71
C ALA A 23 -0.17 -31.44 -7.15
N TYR A 24 -0.95 -32.17 -6.36
CA TYR A 24 -1.34 -33.55 -6.68
C TYR A 24 -2.68 -33.57 -7.39
N GLU A 25 -2.70 -34.20 -8.57
CA GLU A 25 -3.95 -34.44 -9.30
C GLU A 25 -4.89 -35.40 -8.54
N PHE A 26 -4.36 -36.26 -7.66
CA PHE A 26 -5.09 -37.26 -6.90
C PHE A 26 -4.48 -37.50 -5.52
N TYR A 27 -5.35 -37.80 -4.56
CA TYR A 27 -5.03 -38.15 -3.17
C TYR A 27 -5.48 -39.57 -2.85
N GLU A 28 -4.81 -40.22 -1.90
CA GLU A 28 -5.19 -41.55 -1.40
C GLU A 28 -6.41 -41.47 -0.48
N GLU A 29 -7.06 -42.62 -0.26
CA GLU A 29 -8.12 -42.71 0.75
C GLU A 29 -7.53 -42.48 2.14
N GLY A 30 -8.18 -41.66 2.96
CA GLY A 30 -7.75 -41.31 4.30
C GLY A 30 -6.70 -40.19 4.37
N THR A 31 -6.25 -39.61 3.25
CA THR A 31 -5.36 -38.43 3.31
C THR A 31 -6.08 -37.27 4.01
N GLU A 32 -5.47 -36.74 5.06
CA GLU A 32 -5.95 -35.55 5.77
C GLU A 32 -5.37 -34.31 5.08
N LEU A 33 -6.22 -33.33 4.79
CA LEU A 33 -5.80 -32.07 4.18
C LEU A 33 -6.40 -30.93 5.00
N VAL A 34 -5.68 -29.82 5.09
CA VAL A 34 -6.21 -28.56 5.64
C VAL A 34 -6.33 -27.57 4.50
N ILE A 35 -7.55 -27.10 4.26
CA ILE A 35 -7.81 -26.02 3.31
C ILE A 35 -7.81 -24.71 4.11
N THR A 36 -6.92 -23.79 3.74
CA THR A 36 -6.82 -22.46 4.32
C THR A 36 -7.21 -21.44 3.26
N SER A 37 -8.29 -20.70 3.49
CA SER A 37 -8.66 -19.54 2.67
C SER A 37 -7.65 -18.43 2.87
N MET A 38 -7.19 -17.84 1.77
CA MET A 38 -6.23 -16.75 1.75
C MET A 38 -6.96 -15.47 1.35
N THR A 39 -6.96 -14.49 2.25
CA THR A 39 -7.58 -13.17 2.06
C THR A 39 -6.51 -12.10 1.85
N ASN A 40 -6.88 -10.98 1.24
CA ASN A 40 -6.06 -9.78 1.15
C ASN A 40 -6.88 -8.54 1.58
N MET A 41 -6.36 -7.34 1.37
CA MET A 41 -7.03 -6.10 1.79
C MET A 41 -8.41 -5.88 1.15
N ILE A 42 -8.67 -6.51 -0.01
CA ILE A 42 -9.92 -6.36 -0.77
C ILE A 42 -10.83 -7.59 -0.67
N THR A 43 -10.41 -8.70 -0.08
CA THR A 43 -11.22 -9.93 0.03
C THR A 43 -11.43 -10.37 1.46
N GLU A 44 -12.62 -10.86 1.76
CA GLU A 44 -12.99 -11.44 3.04
C GLU A 44 -13.62 -12.81 2.82
N PHE A 45 -13.15 -13.83 3.54
CA PHE A 45 -13.74 -15.17 3.45
C PHE A 45 -15.12 -15.17 4.10
N ILE A 46 -16.12 -15.69 3.37
CA ILE A 46 -17.50 -15.79 3.83
C ILE A 46 -17.80 -17.22 4.29
N MET A 47 -17.62 -18.18 3.39
CA MET A 47 -17.81 -19.60 3.68
C MET A 47 -17.21 -20.49 2.58
N GLY A 48 -16.97 -21.75 2.92
CA GLY A 48 -16.72 -22.83 1.97
C GLY A 48 -17.90 -23.79 1.97
N TYR A 49 -18.16 -24.46 0.85
CA TYR A 49 -19.16 -25.52 0.77
C TYR A 49 -18.84 -26.52 -0.33
N THR A 50 -19.31 -27.76 -0.18
CA THR A 50 -19.25 -28.73 -1.29
C THR A 50 -20.25 -28.36 -2.38
N ALA A 51 -19.95 -28.62 -3.65
CA ALA A 51 -20.80 -28.21 -4.78
C ALA A 51 -22.23 -28.80 -4.72
N ASP A 52 -22.40 -29.95 -4.06
CA ASP A 52 -23.69 -30.58 -3.77
C ASP A 52 -24.37 -30.05 -2.49
N GLN A 53 -23.75 -29.08 -1.81
CA GLN A 53 -24.17 -28.45 -0.56
C GLN A 53 -24.32 -29.42 0.63
N SER A 54 -23.71 -30.61 0.58
CA SER A 54 -23.77 -31.56 1.69
C SER A 54 -22.99 -31.09 2.93
N GLU A 55 -21.96 -30.26 2.72
CA GLU A 55 -21.06 -29.78 3.77
C GLU A 55 -20.82 -28.27 3.61
N GLN A 56 -20.73 -27.55 4.73
CA GLN A 56 -20.48 -26.10 4.80
C GLN A 56 -19.42 -25.80 5.87
N PHE A 57 -18.55 -24.84 5.59
CA PHE A 57 -17.40 -24.46 6.40
C PHE A 57 -17.40 -22.95 6.59
N TYR A 58 -17.46 -22.48 7.84
CA TYR A 58 -17.48 -21.05 8.16
C TYR A 58 -16.16 -20.55 8.74
N ALA A 59 -15.25 -21.46 9.08
CA ALA A 59 -13.89 -21.11 9.47
C ALA A 59 -13.02 -20.93 8.21
N PRO A 60 -12.11 -19.94 8.20
CA PRO A 60 -11.17 -19.73 7.09
C PRO A 60 -10.15 -20.86 6.95
N GLU A 61 -10.06 -21.74 7.94
CA GLU A 61 -9.27 -22.95 7.89
C GLU A 61 -10.14 -24.13 8.30
N PHE A 62 -10.17 -25.18 7.49
CA PHE A 62 -10.96 -26.37 7.78
C PHE A 62 -10.30 -27.65 7.24
N PRO A 63 -10.36 -28.74 8.03
CA PRO A 63 -9.82 -30.03 7.59
C PRO A 63 -10.82 -30.77 6.70
N ILE A 64 -10.30 -31.56 5.77
CA ILE A 64 -11.04 -32.58 5.03
C ILE A 64 -10.26 -33.90 5.07
N VAL A 65 -10.98 -35.01 5.04
CA VAL A 65 -10.39 -36.35 4.87
C VAL A 65 -10.83 -36.90 3.53
N MET A 66 -9.86 -37.25 2.69
CA MET A 66 -10.09 -37.75 1.34
C MET A 66 -10.69 -39.15 1.39
N GLY A 67 -12.02 -39.28 1.26
CA GLY A 67 -12.73 -40.56 1.11
C GLY A 67 -13.63 -40.61 -0.13
N LYS A 68 -13.69 -39.51 -0.86
CA LYS A 68 -14.45 -39.29 -2.10
C LYS A 68 -13.80 -38.17 -2.88
N ASP A 69 -14.20 -38.00 -4.13
CA ASP A 69 -13.86 -36.79 -4.86
C ASP A 69 -14.59 -35.61 -4.23
N TYR A 70 -13.86 -34.52 -3.97
CA TYR A 70 -14.42 -33.28 -3.45
C TYR A 70 -14.42 -32.21 -4.53
N THR A 71 -15.56 -31.55 -4.71
CA THR A 71 -15.66 -30.25 -5.39
C THR A 71 -16.11 -29.24 -4.37
N ILE A 72 -15.24 -28.31 -4.00
CA ILE A 72 -15.47 -27.30 -2.97
C ILE A 72 -15.49 -25.92 -3.63
N VAL A 73 -16.45 -25.09 -3.22
CA VAL A 73 -16.51 -23.67 -3.55
C VAL A 73 -16.16 -22.87 -2.31
N LEU A 74 -15.23 -21.94 -2.44
CA LEU A 74 -14.90 -20.95 -1.41
C LEU A 74 -15.47 -19.61 -1.86
N GLU A 75 -16.33 -19.03 -1.04
CA GLU A 75 -16.98 -17.75 -1.28
C GLU A 75 -16.28 -16.65 -0.49
N PHE A 76 -15.95 -15.58 -1.20
CA PHE A 76 -15.35 -14.37 -0.65
C PHE A 76 -16.23 -13.17 -0.97
N ALA A 77 -16.33 -12.23 -0.04
CA ALA A 77 -16.81 -10.90 -0.33
C ALA A 77 -15.65 -10.03 -0.79
N GLN A 78 -15.90 -9.17 -1.79
CA GLN A 78 -14.93 -8.19 -2.25
C GLN A 78 -15.35 -6.80 -1.77
N LYS A 79 -14.43 -6.09 -1.13
CA LYS A 79 -14.60 -4.67 -0.80
C LYS A 79 -14.48 -3.82 -2.05
N ASP A 80 -15.13 -2.68 -2.08
CA ASP A 80 -14.93 -1.69 -3.13
C ASP A 80 -13.49 -1.16 -3.10
N PHE A 81 -12.88 -1.12 -4.27
CA PHE A 81 -11.50 -0.72 -4.47
C PHE A 81 -11.32 -0.10 -5.86
N ILE A 82 -10.20 0.58 -6.06
CA ILE A 82 -9.76 1.08 -7.36
C ILE A 82 -8.75 0.11 -7.95
N CYS A 83 -7.66 -0.13 -7.22
CA CYS A 83 -6.56 -0.99 -7.64
C CYS A 83 -5.72 -1.48 -6.45
N GLY A 84 -4.84 -2.45 -6.70
CA GLY A 84 -3.83 -2.86 -5.72
C GLY A 84 -2.71 -3.74 -6.28
N TRP A 85 -1.67 -3.88 -5.46
CA TRP A 85 -0.46 -4.66 -5.70
C TRP A 85 -0.18 -5.52 -4.47
N ASP A 86 -0.19 -6.84 -4.66
CA ASP A 86 0.29 -7.79 -3.65
C ASP A 86 1.66 -8.38 -4.02
N PHE A 87 2.24 -7.92 -5.14
CA PHE A 87 3.58 -8.26 -5.61
C PHE A 87 3.78 -9.73 -5.99
N ASP A 88 2.70 -10.49 -6.18
CA ASP A 88 2.76 -11.86 -6.67
C ASP A 88 3.43 -11.91 -8.06
N LEU A 89 4.61 -12.53 -8.11
CA LEU A 89 5.44 -12.64 -9.31
C LEU A 89 4.80 -13.52 -10.39
N GLN A 90 3.85 -14.40 -10.02
CA GLN A 90 3.11 -15.18 -11.00
C GLN A 90 2.10 -14.34 -11.76
N ARG A 91 1.61 -13.24 -11.17
CA ARG A 91 0.60 -12.36 -11.78
C ARG A 91 1.19 -11.24 -12.62
N SER A 92 2.35 -10.73 -12.25
CA SER A 92 3.07 -9.75 -13.06
C SER A 92 4.59 -9.89 -12.90
N SER A 93 5.28 -10.03 -14.02
CA SER A 93 6.74 -10.10 -14.14
C SER A 93 7.38 -8.77 -14.59
N ALA A 94 6.58 -7.69 -14.70
CA ALA A 94 7.03 -6.42 -15.24
C ALA A 94 8.10 -5.77 -14.35
N ALA A 95 9.21 -5.37 -14.98
CA ALA A 95 10.39 -4.82 -14.34
C ALA A 95 10.43 -3.28 -14.33
N GLN A 96 9.43 -2.58 -14.86
CA GLN A 96 9.22 -1.12 -14.74
C GLN A 96 7.72 -0.80 -14.84
N GLN A 97 7.23 0.27 -14.19
CA GLN A 97 5.82 0.70 -14.18
C GLN A 97 4.84 -0.47 -14.02
N ARG A 98 4.92 -1.15 -12.88
CA ARG A 98 4.12 -2.35 -12.61
C ARG A 98 2.64 -1.98 -12.68
N PRO A 99 1.87 -2.52 -13.64
CA PRO A 99 0.42 -2.36 -13.63
C PRO A 99 -0.15 -3.01 -12.37
N ALA A 100 -1.32 -2.56 -11.94
CA ALA A 100 -2.00 -3.15 -10.79
C ALA A 100 -2.18 -4.68 -10.93
N ASP A 101 -1.90 -5.41 -9.86
CA ASP A 101 -2.18 -6.86 -9.76
C ASP A 101 -3.69 -7.11 -9.62
N PHE A 102 -4.40 -6.14 -9.04
CA PHE A 102 -5.86 -6.10 -8.93
C PHE A 102 -6.37 -4.80 -9.51
N LEU A 103 -7.31 -4.88 -10.45
CA LEU A 103 -8.03 -3.74 -10.98
C LEU A 103 -9.52 -3.93 -10.75
N SER A 104 -10.18 -2.89 -10.25
CA SER A 104 -11.62 -2.93 -10.03
C SER A 104 -12.38 -3.20 -11.32
N PRO A 105 -13.42 -4.06 -11.31
CA PRO A 105 -14.31 -4.25 -12.46
C PRO A 105 -14.99 -2.95 -12.92
N ASN A 106 -15.11 -1.99 -12.02
CA ASN A 106 -15.71 -0.68 -12.28
C ASN A 106 -14.70 0.34 -12.82
N TYR A 107 -13.42 -0.01 -12.91
CA TYR A 107 -12.40 0.86 -13.50
C TYR A 107 -12.56 0.93 -15.02
N GLN A 108 -12.86 2.13 -15.54
CA GLN A 108 -13.15 2.32 -16.97
C GLN A 108 -12.07 3.13 -17.72
N ASP A 109 -11.09 3.70 -17.01
CA ASP A 109 -10.08 4.53 -17.65
C ASP A 109 -9.03 3.66 -18.36
N THR A 110 -8.97 3.75 -19.69
CA THR A 110 -8.00 3.01 -20.50
C THR A 110 -6.74 3.82 -20.81
N THR A 111 -6.74 5.11 -20.52
CA THR A 111 -5.61 6.02 -20.78
C THR A 111 -4.63 5.98 -19.63
N TYR A 112 -5.13 6.00 -18.40
CA TYR A 112 -4.36 5.98 -17.17
C TYR A 112 -4.61 4.68 -16.43
N VAL A 113 -4.01 3.58 -16.90
CA VAL A 113 -4.01 2.32 -16.15
C VAL A 113 -3.19 2.52 -14.88
N PRO A 114 -3.65 2.07 -13.69
CA PRO A 114 -2.91 2.32 -12.46
C PRO A 114 -1.54 1.67 -12.49
N THR A 115 -0.53 2.45 -12.13
CA THR A 115 0.85 1.99 -12.01
C THR A 115 1.36 2.23 -10.60
N LEU A 116 2.24 1.34 -10.16
CA LEU A 116 3.17 1.62 -9.09
C LEU A 116 4.52 1.94 -9.73
N ASP A 117 5.45 2.54 -9.00
CA ASP A 117 6.85 2.73 -9.39
C ASP A 117 7.69 2.89 -8.13
N LEU A 118 8.98 2.57 -8.23
CA LEU A 118 9.97 2.90 -7.22
C LEU A 118 10.98 3.88 -7.83
N TYR A 119 11.11 5.04 -7.19
CA TYR A 119 12.05 6.09 -7.56
C TYR A 119 13.18 6.13 -6.54
N TYR A 120 14.39 6.38 -7.00
CA TYR A 120 15.57 6.57 -6.17
C TYR A 120 16.48 7.62 -6.80
N THR A 121 17.28 8.29 -5.98
CA THR A 121 18.39 9.11 -6.45
C THR A 121 19.70 8.48 -6.03
N LEU A 122 20.71 8.61 -6.89
CA LEU A 122 22.03 8.07 -6.61
C LEU A 122 22.90 9.01 -5.80
N TYR A 123 22.65 10.31 -5.74
CA TYR A 123 23.50 11.26 -5.02
C TYR A 123 22.84 12.62 -4.84
N PRO A 124 23.42 13.48 -3.99
CA PRO A 124 22.97 14.85 -3.88
C PRO A 124 22.80 15.60 -5.20
N ASP A 125 21.59 16.07 -5.46
CA ASP A 125 21.18 16.76 -6.70
C ASP A 125 21.11 15.88 -7.97
N ALA A 126 21.23 14.55 -7.86
CA ALA A 126 20.98 13.67 -9.01
C ALA A 126 19.50 13.69 -9.44
N PRO A 127 19.22 13.50 -10.74
CA PRO A 127 17.86 13.28 -11.19
C PRO A 127 17.30 11.98 -10.59
N TRP A 128 16.03 12.03 -10.20
CA TRP A 128 15.28 10.85 -9.81
C TRP A 128 15.26 9.84 -10.95
N THR A 129 15.66 8.62 -10.65
CA THR A 129 15.63 7.49 -11.57
C THR A 129 14.59 6.49 -11.07
N SER A 130 13.78 5.95 -11.97
CA SER A 130 12.88 4.84 -11.66
C SER A 130 13.57 3.50 -11.89
N SER A 131 13.52 2.60 -10.93
CA SER A 131 13.89 1.20 -11.10
C SER A 131 12.90 0.33 -10.36
N TRP A 132 12.82 -0.95 -10.70
CA TRP A 132 12.06 -1.90 -9.93
C TRP A 132 12.90 -3.08 -9.51
N TRP A 133 12.77 -3.38 -8.22
CA TRP A 133 13.35 -4.54 -7.59
C TRP A 133 12.25 -5.23 -6.79
N ASN A 134 11.76 -6.35 -7.31
CA ASN A 134 10.91 -7.27 -6.57
C ASN A 134 11.81 -8.39 -6.06
N ARG A 135 11.75 -8.65 -4.76
CA ARG A 135 12.41 -9.79 -4.13
C ARG A 135 11.36 -10.50 -3.32
N THR A 136 11.14 -11.78 -3.61
CA THR A 136 10.51 -12.66 -2.64
C THR A 136 11.51 -12.88 -1.51
N ASP A 137 11.28 -12.29 -0.34
CA ASP A 137 12.08 -12.66 0.82
C ASP A 137 11.83 -14.14 1.11
N THR A 138 12.89 -14.88 1.42
CA THR A 138 12.87 -16.26 1.92
C THR A 138 11.90 -16.48 3.09
N TYR A 139 11.41 -15.39 3.69
CA TYR A 139 10.37 -15.36 4.71
C TYR A 139 9.05 -14.81 4.13
N THR A 140 8.33 -15.68 3.42
CA THR A 140 6.85 -15.75 3.32
C THR A 140 6.04 -14.54 2.80
N ALA A 141 6.63 -13.49 2.21
CA ALA A 141 5.85 -12.39 1.63
C ALA A 141 6.39 -11.94 0.26
N ALA A 142 5.46 -11.66 -0.67
CA ALA A 142 5.75 -10.96 -1.90
C ALA A 142 5.87 -9.46 -1.59
N VAL A 143 7.04 -8.87 -1.87
CA VAL A 143 7.40 -7.51 -1.43
C VAL A 143 8.20 -6.77 -2.50
N THR A 144 8.11 -5.45 -2.49
CA THR A 144 9.10 -4.58 -3.14
C THR A 144 10.16 -4.16 -2.12
N TRP A 145 11.43 -4.21 -2.54
CA TRP A 145 12.57 -3.86 -1.70
C TRP A 145 13.62 -3.13 -2.53
N LEU A 146 14.18 -2.06 -1.98
CA LEU A 146 15.40 -1.46 -2.50
C LEU A 146 16.58 -1.82 -1.60
N ARG A 147 17.58 -2.52 -2.18
CA ARG A 147 18.90 -2.67 -1.57
C ARG A 147 19.82 -1.59 -2.13
N LEU A 148 20.05 -0.53 -1.38
CA LEU A 148 21.10 0.44 -1.72
C LEU A 148 22.46 -0.09 -1.27
N THR A 149 22.97 -1.15 -1.91
CA THR A 149 24.37 -1.62 -1.79
C THR A 149 25.02 -1.91 -3.12
N ASP A 150 24.24 -1.92 -4.20
CA ASP A 150 24.77 -2.11 -5.52
C ASP A 150 24.88 -0.71 -6.10
N SER A 151 26.08 -0.31 -6.52
CA SER A 151 26.16 0.76 -7.52
C SER A 151 25.15 0.42 -8.63
N GLY A 152 24.52 1.40 -9.26
CA GLY A 152 23.51 1.12 -10.30
C GLY A 152 23.98 0.22 -11.47
N ASP A 153 25.25 -0.22 -11.49
CA ASP A 153 25.85 -1.16 -12.42
C ASP A 153 26.14 -2.58 -11.83
N GLY A 154 25.81 -2.84 -10.56
CA GLY A 154 26.05 -4.12 -9.89
C GLY A 154 27.44 -4.28 -9.26
N SER A 155 28.27 -3.23 -9.23
CA SER A 155 29.56 -3.24 -8.53
C SER A 155 29.42 -2.84 -7.05
N GLU A 156 29.94 -3.68 -6.16
CA GLU A 156 30.08 -3.33 -4.75
C GLU A 156 31.25 -2.34 -4.59
N TYR A 157 30.98 -1.08 -4.22
CA TYR A 157 31.98 -0.16 -3.70
C TYR A 157 32.49 -0.66 -2.35
N ARG A 158 33.73 -1.15 -2.35
CA ARG A 158 34.44 -1.56 -1.14
C ARG A 158 35.61 -0.61 -0.85
N THR A 159 35.87 -0.34 0.43
CA THR A 159 37.10 0.29 0.91
C THR A 159 38.29 -0.64 0.68
N GLY A 160 39.51 -0.11 0.77
CA GLY A 160 40.74 -0.87 0.52
C GLY A 160 40.98 -2.07 1.46
N ASP A 161 40.25 -2.15 2.56
CA ASP A 161 40.22 -3.26 3.53
C ASP A 161 39.07 -4.26 3.28
N GLY A 162 38.27 -4.06 2.23
CA GLY A 162 37.19 -4.96 1.82
C GLY A 162 35.85 -4.74 2.54
N ALA A 163 35.75 -3.76 3.45
CA ALA A 163 34.47 -3.29 3.97
C ALA A 163 33.68 -2.53 2.89
N MET A 164 32.36 -2.36 3.05
CA MET A 164 31.60 -1.53 2.12
C MET A 164 31.95 -0.05 2.35
N ASP A 165 32.11 0.71 1.27
CA ASP A 165 32.40 2.14 1.35
C ASP A 165 31.11 2.94 1.60
N SER A 166 30.72 3.05 2.88
CA SER A 166 29.53 3.80 3.32
C SER A 166 29.55 5.28 2.93
N THR A 167 30.70 5.84 2.53
CA THR A 167 30.78 7.21 2.00
C THR A 167 30.31 7.32 0.54
N LYS A 168 30.14 6.18 -0.15
CA LYS A 168 29.65 6.06 -1.53
C LYS A 168 28.27 5.44 -1.64
N TYR A 169 27.71 4.94 -0.55
CA TYR A 169 26.33 4.45 -0.50
C TYR A 169 25.43 5.52 0.11
N TYR A 170 24.77 6.20 -0.80
CA TYR A 170 23.94 7.36 -0.58
C TYR A 170 22.65 7.02 0.16
N THR A 171 22.35 7.77 1.23
CA THR A 171 21.03 7.69 1.88
C THR A 171 20.43 9.02 2.34
N ASP A 172 21.12 10.16 2.21
CA ASP A 172 20.53 11.43 2.66
C ASP A 172 19.44 11.99 1.71
N GLU A 173 19.31 11.49 0.47
CA GLU A 173 18.35 12.02 -0.52
C GLU A 173 17.26 11.05 -1.00
N GLY A 174 17.24 9.84 -0.45
CA GLY A 174 16.04 8.99 -0.43
C GLY A 174 15.66 8.22 -1.70
N PHE A 175 14.61 7.43 -1.52
CA PHE A 175 13.85 6.67 -2.52
C PHE A 175 12.38 6.76 -2.12
N TYR A 176 11.45 6.52 -3.02
CA TYR A 176 10.03 6.44 -2.68
C TYR A 176 9.28 5.52 -3.62
N TRP A 177 8.20 4.96 -3.11
CA TRP A 177 7.21 4.31 -3.98
C TRP A 177 6.18 5.33 -4.40
N GLN A 178 5.76 5.26 -5.65
CA GLN A 178 4.74 6.14 -6.20
C GLN A 178 3.66 5.33 -6.91
N THR A 179 2.42 5.55 -6.51
CA THR A 179 1.24 5.11 -7.25
C THR A 179 0.75 6.23 -8.15
N ALA A 180 0.39 5.93 -9.40
CA ALA A 180 -0.33 6.82 -10.30
C ALA A 180 -1.66 6.18 -10.71
N VAL A 181 -2.77 6.91 -10.59
CA VAL A 181 -4.12 6.34 -10.79
C VAL A 181 -5.16 7.38 -11.18
N CYS A 182 -6.11 7.00 -12.04
CA CYS A 182 -7.34 7.76 -12.28
C CYS A 182 -8.40 7.40 -11.24
N THR A 183 -9.11 8.41 -10.72
CA THR A 183 -10.11 8.23 -9.66
C THR A 183 -11.52 8.62 -10.12
N LYS A 184 -11.72 8.77 -11.43
CA LYS A 184 -13.04 8.95 -12.04
C LYS A 184 -13.98 7.79 -11.68
N GLY A 185 -15.17 8.11 -11.21
CA GLY A 185 -16.19 7.13 -10.80
C GLY A 185 -16.03 6.60 -9.37
N TYR A 186 -15.13 7.16 -8.56
CA TYR A 186 -14.96 6.78 -7.16
C TYR A 186 -15.16 7.99 -6.23
N LYS A 187 -15.67 7.74 -5.01
CA LYS A 187 -15.97 8.78 -4.00
C LYS A 187 -14.72 9.50 -3.47
N THR A 188 -14.94 10.57 -2.71
CA THR A 188 -13.94 11.55 -2.21
C THR A 188 -12.91 11.00 -1.25
N ASP A 189 -13.14 9.79 -0.75
CA ASP A 189 -12.45 9.21 0.39
C ASP A 189 -11.70 7.96 -0.07
N ILE A 190 -10.51 8.16 -0.64
CA ILE A 190 -9.61 7.06 -1.02
C ILE A 190 -8.76 6.70 0.19
N ASN A 191 -8.83 5.44 0.61
CA ASN A 191 -7.95 4.88 1.62
C ASN A 191 -6.73 4.27 0.92
N TYR A 192 -5.57 4.86 1.13
CA TYR A 192 -4.28 4.32 0.72
C TYR A 192 -3.78 3.37 1.81
N CYS A 193 -3.87 2.08 1.50
CA CYS A 193 -3.51 0.99 2.40
C CYS A 193 -2.18 0.37 1.98
N PHE A 194 -1.33 0.05 2.94
CA PHE A 194 -0.06 -0.64 2.68
C PHE A 194 0.47 -1.33 3.93
N SER A 195 1.27 -2.37 3.73
CA SER A 195 2.10 -2.98 4.77
C SER A 195 3.55 -2.53 4.59
N ILE A 196 4.22 -2.14 5.67
CA ILE A 196 5.64 -1.75 5.66
C ILE A 196 6.41 -2.47 6.74
N LYS A 197 7.65 -2.84 6.44
CA LYS A 197 8.62 -3.36 7.41
C LYS A 197 9.95 -2.68 7.24
N ARG A 198 10.40 -2.04 8.32
CA ARG A 198 11.74 -1.45 8.41
C ARG A 198 12.77 -2.51 8.77
N THR A 199 13.89 -2.53 8.07
CA THR A 199 15.07 -3.32 8.42
C THR A 199 16.34 -2.48 8.24
N TYR A 200 17.49 -3.01 8.68
CA TYR A 200 18.80 -2.35 8.51
C TYR A 200 18.78 -0.83 8.81
N MET A 201 19.30 0.01 7.91
CA MET A 201 19.34 1.47 8.02
C MET A 201 18.06 2.18 7.56
N GLY A 202 16.91 1.50 7.52
CA GLY A 202 15.65 2.17 7.18
C GLY A 202 15.30 3.28 8.19
N HIS A 203 14.76 4.40 7.68
CA HIS A 203 14.25 5.52 8.48
C HIS A 203 13.08 5.11 9.37
N TYR A 204 12.89 5.82 10.48
CA TYR A 204 11.78 5.53 11.41
C TYR A 204 10.45 5.97 10.82
N ASP A 205 10.40 7.16 10.22
CA ASP A 205 9.17 7.75 9.72
C ASP A 205 9.12 7.79 8.20
N TYR A 206 7.91 7.71 7.65
CA TYR A 206 7.64 7.84 6.22
C TYR A 206 6.45 8.78 6.02
N PHE A 207 6.60 9.74 5.13
CA PHE A 207 5.52 10.61 4.68
C PHE A 207 4.67 9.91 3.63
N ILE A 208 3.36 10.07 3.75
CA ILE A 208 2.41 9.81 2.68
C ILE A 208 2.10 11.16 2.07
N GLN A 209 2.44 11.31 0.80
CA GLN A 209 2.22 12.55 0.06
C GLN A 209 1.39 12.29 -1.18
N TYR A 210 0.69 13.30 -1.64
CA TYR A 210 -0.08 13.23 -2.88
C TYR A 210 0.17 14.44 -3.78
N SER A 211 -0.11 14.28 -5.06
CA SER A 211 0.05 15.30 -6.09
C SER A 211 -0.96 15.11 -7.22
N TYR A 212 -1.36 16.22 -7.86
CA TYR A 212 -2.17 16.21 -9.09
C TYR A 212 -1.35 16.40 -10.36
N ASP A 213 -0.09 16.82 -10.24
CA ASP A 213 0.78 17.21 -11.36
C ASP A 213 2.15 16.50 -11.34
N ASN A 214 2.37 15.60 -10.37
CA ASN A 214 3.63 14.87 -10.13
C ASN A 214 4.84 15.77 -9.77
N SER A 215 4.60 17.01 -9.35
CA SER A 215 5.65 18.00 -9.05
C SER A 215 5.39 18.79 -7.76
N SER A 216 4.14 19.16 -7.52
CA SER A 216 3.65 19.82 -6.32
C SER A 216 3.10 18.77 -5.37
N TRP A 217 3.78 18.54 -4.24
CA TRP A 217 3.47 17.48 -3.29
C TRP A 217 2.98 18.04 -1.97
N GLU A 218 1.87 17.47 -1.47
CA GLU A 218 1.32 17.77 -0.16
C GLU A 218 1.42 16.54 0.75
N THR A 219 1.91 16.74 1.99
CA THR A 219 1.92 15.68 3.01
C THR A 219 0.52 15.50 3.59
N VAL A 220 0.00 14.27 3.49
CA VAL A 220 -1.29 13.85 4.07
C VAL A 220 -1.10 13.34 5.49
N ASP A 221 -0.08 12.51 5.68
CA ASP A 221 0.16 11.83 6.95
C ASP A 221 1.64 11.42 7.08
N THR A 222 2.04 11.04 8.30
CA THR A 222 3.34 10.49 8.63
C THR A 222 3.14 9.20 9.41
N VAL A 223 3.75 8.10 8.95
CA VAL A 223 3.71 6.81 9.64
C VAL A 223 5.05 6.47 10.28
N THR A 224 5.01 6.01 11.53
CA THR A 224 6.20 5.59 12.28
C THR A 224 6.32 4.08 12.33
N THR A 225 7.50 3.57 11.97
CA THR A 225 7.80 2.14 11.90
C THR A 225 8.60 1.65 13.11
N THR A 226 8.29 0.44 13.56
CA THR A 226 8.85 -0.19 14.79
C THR A 226 9.80 -1.35 14.49
N GLY A 227 9.98 -1.73 13.21
CA GLY A 227 10.90 -2.77 12.74
C GLY A 227 10.26 -4.14 12.45
N GLY A 228 9.01 -4.35 12.87
CA GLY A 228 8.14 -5.45 12.40
C GLY A 228 7.35 -5.06 11.16
N TRP A 229 6.58 -6.02 10.61
CA TRP A 229 5.52 -5.70 9.65
C TRP A 229 4.42 -4.91 10.35
N GLN A 230 3.99 -3.82 9.73
CA GLN A 230 2.90 -2.97 10.18
C GLN A 230 2.01 -2.59 9.01
N ASP A 231 0.71 -2.63 9.24
CA ASP A 231 -0.30 -2.21 8.26
C ASP A 231 -0.75 -0.79 8.56
N PHE A 232 -0.88 0.00 7.51
CA PHE A 232 -1.36 1.39 7.57
C PHE A 232 -2.49 1.59 6.59
N GLN A 233 -3.41 2.46 6.98
CA GLN A 233 -4.51 2.95 6.17
C GLN A 233 -4.58 4.47 6.34
N VAL A 234 -4.35 5.19 5.25
CA VAL A 234 -4.32 6.66 5.24
C VAL A 234 -5.41 7.18 4.32
N LEU A 235 -6.25 8.08 4.84
CA LEU A 235 -7.32 8.71 4.06
C LEU A 235 -6.77 9.89 3.25
N LEU A 236 -6.93 9.86 1.92
CA LEU A 236 -6.44 10.90 1.02
C LEU A 236 -7.48 12.00 0.76
N PRO A 237 -7.19 13.27 1.04
CA PRO A 237 -8.16 14.35 0.88
C PRO A 237 -8.38 14.76 -0.58
N ASN A 238 -9.61 15.12 -0.93
CA ASN A 238 -9.97 15.75 -2.22
C ASN A 238 -9.61 14.95 -3.48
N THR A 239 -9.43 13.63 -3.36
CA THR A 239 -8.92 12.77 -4.43
C THR A 239 -9.99 12.18 -5.35
N ALA A 240 -11.29 12.44 -5.13
CA ALA A 240 -12.38 11.99 -5.99
C ALA A 240 -12.31 12.55 -7.42
N ALA A 241 -12.74 11.71 -8.36
CA ALA A 241 -13.10 12.10 -9.71
C ALA A 241 -12.01 12.86 -10.47
N LYS A 242 -10.74 12.55 -10.18
CA LYS A 242 -9.57 13.14 -10.82
C LYS A 242 -9.14 12.27 -11.99
N GLU A 243 -8.66 12.93 -13.05
CA GLU A 243 -8.07 12.26 -14.21
C GLU A 243 -6.83 11.47 -13.86
N LEU A 244 -6.00 12.03 -12.99
CA LEU A 244 -4.79 11.40 -12.53
C LEU A 244 -4.40 12.02 -11.19
N ILE A 245 -4.06 11.16 -10.25
CA ILE A 245 -3.39 11.52 -9.02
C ILE A 245 -2.12 10.69 -8.87
N TYR A 246 -1.19 11.22 -8.11
CA TYR A 246 0.03 10.56 -7.69
C TYR A 246 0.05 10.50 -6.17
N ILE A 247 0.41 9.34 -5.63
CA ILE A 247 0.57 9.13 -4.18
C ILE A 247 1.96 8.57 -4.00
N ARG A 248 2.74 9.09 -3.04
CA ARG A 248 4.05 8.53 -2.72
C ARG A 248 4.23 8.25 -1.24
N LEU A 249 4.94 7.17 -0.97
CA LEU A 249 5.46 6.79 0.33
C LEU A 249 6.97 7.04 0.32
N ILE A 250 7.41 8.07 1.05
CA ILE A 250 8.78 8.58 1.03
C ILE A 250 9.33 8.65 2.46
N PRO A 251 10.57 8.21 2.73
CA PRO A 251 11.14 8.29 4.07
C PRO A 251 11.32 9.74 4.51
N ASP A 252 11.07 9.99 5.80
CA ASP A 252 11.54 11.19 6.46
C ASP A 252 13.02 11.00 6.84
N VAL A 253 13.91 11.58 6.03
CA VAL A 253 15.36 11.49 6.25
C VAL A 253 15.79 12.14 7.58
N THR A 254 14.97 13.02 8.14
CA THR A 254 15.23 13.69 9.42
C THR A 254 14.83 12.86 10.64
N SER A 255 14.02 11.81 10.45
CA SER A 255 13.56 10.93 11.54
C SER A 255 14.71 10.13 12.16
N GLY A 256 15.84 9.99 11.44
CA GLY A 256 16.96 9.14 11.83
C GLY A 256 16.73 7.67 11.50
N TYR A 257 17.64 6.80 11.92
CA TYR A 257 17.59 5.35 11.70
C TYR A 257 18.28 4.60 12.85
N ASP A 258 18.10 3.28 12.90
CA ASP A 258 18.72 2.43 13.92
C ASP A 258 20.21 2.20 13.63
N ALA A 259 21.05 3.00 14.29
CA ALA A 259 22.51 2.96 14.14
C ALA A 259 23.18 1.67 14.69
N ASN A 260 22.46 0.82 15.43
CA ASN A 260 23.03 -0.39 16.03
C ASN A 260 22.98 -1.62 15.09
N ARG A 261 22.38 -1.51 13.90
CA ARG A 261 22.36 -2.59 12.90
C ARG A 261 23.61 -2.49 12.01
N ILE A 262 24.55 -3.43 12.21
CA ILE A 262 25.90 -3.49 11.62
C ILE A 262 25.89 -3.90 10.13
N PHE A 263 24.99 -3.36 9.31
CA PHE A 263 24.97 -3.64 7.86
C PHE A 263 24.80 -2.33 7.08
N ASP A 264 25.69 -2.11 6.11
CA ASP A 264 25.74 -0.93 5.22
C ASP A 264 24.62 -0.91 4.17
N VAL A 265 23.38 -1.24 4.58
CA VAL A 265 22.25 -1.44 3.67
C VAL A 265 21.08 -0.59 4.12
N TYR A 266 20.58 0.28 3.24
CA TYR A 266 19.23 0.81 3.41
C TYR A 266 18.21 -0.30 3.16
N GLY A 267 17.29 -0.52 4.08
CA GLY A 267 16.37 -1.65 4.00
C GLY A 267 14.95 -1.35 4.44
N VAL A 268 14.05 -1.33 3.48
CA VAL A 268 12.62 -1.22 3.76
C VAL A 268 11.86 -2.12 2.79
N TYR A 269 10.85 -2.80 3.32
CA TYR A 269 9.96 -3.63 2.55
C TYR A 269 8.58 -2.99 2.54
N VAL A 270 7.93 -2.99 1.38
CA VAL A 270 6.51 -2.64 1.26
C VAL A 270 5.77 -3.80 0.60
N ALA A 271 4.57 -4.08 1.10
CA ALA A 271 3.65 -5.10 0.61
C ALA A 271 2.21 -4.57 0.60
N ASN A 272 1.32 -5.29 -0.08
CA ASN A 272 -0.14 -5.07 -0.01
C ASN A 272 -0.57 -3.60 -0.20
N ILE A 273 -0.08 -2.95 -1.26
CA ILE A 273 -0.53 -1.59 -1.57
C ILE A 273 -1.92 -1.66 -2.21
N PHE A 274 -2.93 -1.09 -1.58
CA PHE A 274 -4.30 -1.06 -2.11
C PHE A 274 -4.92 0.33 -1.96
N LEU A 275 -5.70 0.73 -2.98
CA LEU A 275 -6.51 1.93 -2.93
C LEU A 275 -7.96 1.52 -2.79
N LEU A 276 -8.51 1.68 -1.60
CA LEU A 276 -9.91 1.34 -1.30
C LEU A 276 -10.77 2.60 -1.44
N ALA A 277 -11.84 2.51 -2.23
CA ALA A 277 -12.80 3.59 -2.42
C ALA A 277 -14.11 3.02 -2.95
N ASP A 278 -15.23 3.53 -2.43
CA ASP A 278 -16.56 3.20 -2.95
C ASP A 278 -16.68 3.64 -4.41
N TYR A 279 -17.29 2.78 -5.23
CA TYR A 279 -17.69 3.17 -6.58
C TYR A 279 -18.93 4.05 -6.55
N ASP A 280 -18.87 5.21 -7.20
CA ASP A 280 -20.02 6.05 -7.49
C ASP A 280 -19.84 6.68 -8.88
N PRO A 281 -20.59 6.23 -9.91
CA PRO A 281 -20.46 6.76 -11.27
C PRO A 281 -20.85 8.24 -11.37
N ASN A 282 -21.52 8.79 -10.35
CA ASN A 282 -21.90 10.20 -10.27
C ASN A 282 -20.97 11.02 -9.38
N ALA A 283 -19.88 10.44 -8.88
CA ALA A 283 -18.92 11.15 -8.05
C ALA A 283 -18.41 12.41 -8.78
N VAL A 284 -18.68 13.56 -8.17
CA VAL A 284 -18.19 14.87 -8.61
C VAL A 284 -17.08 15.31 -7.66
N VAL A 285 -16.09 16.05 -8.20
CA VAL A 285 -15.01 16.65 -7.41
C VAL A 285 -15.65 17.48 -6.29
N ALA A 286 -15.45 17.08 -5.03
CA ALA A 286 -15.85 17.93 -3.92
C ALA A 286 -15.09 19.27 -4.03
N PRO A 287 -15.78 20.42 -3.86
CA PRO A 287 -15.07 21.69 -3.80
C PRO A 287 -14.02 21.61 -2.70
N VAL A 288 -12.80 22.06 -3.00
CA VAL A 288 -11.73 22.22 -2.00
C VAL A 288 -12.36 23.02 -0.87
N ARG A 289 -12.43 22.43 0.32
CA ARG A 289 -12.79 23.18 1.52
C ARG A 289 -11.61 24.10 1.80
N GLU A 290 -11.62 25.28 1.20
CA GLU A 290 -10.80 26.39 1.69
C GLU A 290 -11.25 26.61 3.13
N GLU A 291 -10.47 26.12 4.08
CA GLU A 291 -10.55 26.65 5.44
C GLU A 291 -10.09 28.10 5.33
N GLU A 292 -11.03 29.01 5.07
CA GLU A 292 -10.80 30.42 5.32
C GLU A 292 -10.44 30.53 6.81
N GLU A 293 -9.15 30.72 7.12
CA GLU A 293 -8.73 31.12 8.46
C GLU A 293 -9.59 32.33 8.85
N GLU A 294 -10.44 32.19 9.87
CA GLU A 294 -11.20 33.33 10.39
C GLU A 294 -10.21 34.38 10.88
N VAL A 295 -10.10 35.49 10.14
CA VAL A 295 -9.20 36.57 10.52
C VAL A 295 -9.92 37.45 11.52
N ILE A 296 -9.53 37.32 12.79
CA ILE A 296 -10.08 38.08 13.91
C ILE A 296 -9.21 39.31 14.13
N TYR A 297 -9.84 40.48 14.24
CA TYR A 297 -9.21 41.73 14.66
C TYR A 297 -9.87 42.29 15.92
N ASP A 298 -9.12 43.02 16.74
CA ASP A 298 -9.71 43.89 17.75
C ASP A 298 -10.23 45.22 17.15
N LEU A 299 -10.93 46.02 17.96
CA LEU A 299 -11.39 47.37 17.58
C LEU A 299 -10.25 48.32 17.16
N MET A 300 -8.99 48.01 17.48
CA MET A 300 -7.81 48.79 17.12
C MET A 300 -7.14 48.25 15.85
N GLY A 301 -7.73 47.27 15.17
CA GLY A 301 -7.24 46.69 13.92
C GLY A 301 -6.08 45.72 14.09
N ARG A 302 -5.81 45.22 15.30
CA ARG A 302 -4.74 44.24 15.56
C ARG A 302 -5.27 42.83 15.30
N ARG A 303 -4.54 42.04 14.51
CA ARG A 303 -4.88 40.63 14.25
C ARG A 303 -4.71 39.81 15.53
N LEU A 304 -5.71 38.99 15.83
CA LEU A 304 -5.77 38.12 17.01
C LEU A 304 -5.87 36.66 16.57
N LYS A 305 -5.36 35.76 17.41
CA LYS A 305 -5.47 34.31 17.20
C LYS A 305 -6.83 33.74 17.61
N SER A 306 -7.56 34.43 18.49
CA SER A 306 -8.85 34.00 19.03
C SER A 306 -9.59 35.17 19.70
N ALA A 307 -10.90 35.01 19.94
CA ALA A 307 -11.77 35.99 20.57
C ALA A 307 -12.20 35.55 21.99
N ASP A 308 -11.26 35.10 22.81
CA ASP A 308 -11.55 34.39 24.08
C ASP A 308 -11.87 35.31 25.27
N ARG A 309 -11.99 36.62 25.05
CA ARG A 309 -12.25 37.60 26.11
C ARG A 309 -13.53 38.40 25.81
N PRO A 310 -14.29 38.80 26.83
CA PRO A 310 -15.41 39.71 26.63
C PRO A 310 -14.93 41.00 25.96
N GLY A 311 -15.55 41.33 24.83
CA GLY A 311 -15.04 42.40 23.98
C GLY A 311 -15.72 42.47 22.63
N ILE A 312 -15.33 43.47 21.84
CA ILE A 312 -15.82 43.67 20.49
C ILE A 312 -14.71 43.32 19.51
N TYR A 313 -15.03 42.44 18.56
CA TYR A 313 -14.11 41.90 17.57
C TYR A 313 -14.63 42.17 16.15
N ILE A 314 -13.72 42.23 15.18
CA ILE A 314 -14.04 42.23 13.75
C ILE A 314 -13.59 40.89 13.20
N ILE A 315 -14.54 40.05 12.80
CA ILE A 315 -14.27 38.71 12.24
C ILE A 315 -14.76 38.74 10.80
N ASN A 316 -13.86 38.49 9.85
CA ASN A 316 -14.14 38.54 8.41
C ASN A 316 -14.89 39.83 7.99
N GLY A 317 -14.46 40.97 8.54
CA GLY A 317 -15.02 42.30 8.25
C GLY A 317 -16.34 42.65 8.94
N LYS A 318 -16.91 41.76 9.76
CA LYS A 318 -18.15 42.01 10.53
C LYS A 318 -17.86 42.16 12.02
N LYS A 319 -18.62 43.03 12.69
CA LYS A 319 -18.43 43.36 14.11
C LYS A 319 -19.24 42.41 15.01
N TYR A 320 -18.58 41.79 15.98
CA TYR A 320 -19.17 40.86 16.94
C TYR A 320 -18.92 41.33 18.37
N LEU A 321 -19.90 41.14 19.25
CA LEU A 321 -19.76 41.33 20.69
C LEU A 321 -19.68 39.96 21.35
N VAL A 322 -18.50 39.62 21.86
CA VAL A 322 -18.28 38.44 22.71
C VAL A 322 -18.57 38.87 24.15
N LYS A 323 -19.46 38.16 24.82
CA LYS A 323 -19.91 38.48 26.18
C LYS A 323 -19.12 37.73 27.24
#